data_AF-A0A968KJ08-F1
#
_entry.id   AF-A0A968KJ08-F1
#
_cell.length_a   1.000
_cell.length_b   1.000
_cell.length_c   1.000
_cell.angle_alpha   90.00
_cell.angle_beta   90.00
_cell.angle_gamma   90.00
#
_symmetry.space_group_name_H-M   'P 1'
#
loop_
_entity.id
_entity.type
_entity.pdbx_description
1 polymer ?
#
loop_
_entity_poly.entity_id
_entity_poly.type
_entity_poly.pdbx_seq_one_letter_code
_entity_poly.pdbx_strand_id
1 'polypeptide(L)'
;LQLKKATRGDPYVGPAIFSPDATAVLFHEAVGHRLEGDRLRNADDGRTFMKKVGKQILPPFLTVVDNPRMKTFKGKALLGHYLYDDQGQESQEVVLIERGVLKSFLLSRSPLQGFPGTNGHARSDGLKQPMSRMSNIIVK
;
A
#
# COMPACT_ATOMS: atom_id res chain seq x y z
N LEU A 1 23.79 10.02 17.73
CA LEU A 1 25.26 9.89 17.87
C LEU A 1 25.93 9.11 16.74
N GLN A 2 25.34 8.04 16.19
CA GLN A 2 25.94 7.29 15.07
C GLN A 2 26.11 8.10 13.77
N LEU A 3 25.14 8.95 13.41
CA LEU A 3 25.22 9.83 12.23
C LEU A 3 26.42 10.80 12.27
N LYS A 4 26.87 11.23 13.46
CA LYS A 4 28.02 12.14 13.61
C LYS A 4 29.34 11.46 13.24
N LYS A 5 29.41 10.13 13.35
CA LYS A 5 30.60 9.32 13.07
C LYS A 5 30.53 8.61 11.71
N ALA A 6 29.41 8.73 11.00
CA ALA A 6 29.24 8.07 9.72
C ALA A 6 30.13 8.73 8.67
N THR A 7 30.83 7.90 7.89
CA THR A 7 31.51 8.36 6.70
C THR A 7 30.49 8.78 5.65
N ARG A 8 30.86 9.74 4.80
CA ARG A 8 30.00 10.12 3.67
C ARG A 8 29.86 8.90 2.76
N GLY A 9 28.62 8.52 2.45
CA GLY A 9 28.36 7.46 1.49
C GLY A 9 28.59 7.96 0.07
N ASP A 10 29.29 7.18 -0.73
CA ASP A 10 29.39 7.38 -2.18
C ASP A 10 28.16 6.77 -2.88
N PRO A 11 27.81 7.25 -4.09
CA PRO A 11 26.79 6.60 -4.91
C PRO A 11 27.13 5.12 -5.11
N TYR A 12 26.18 4.24 -4.78
CA TYR A 12 26.35 2.80 -4.85
C TYR A 12 25.19 2.16 -5.62
N VAL A 13 25.53 1.26 -6.55
CA VAL A 13 24.57 0.42 -7.27
C VAL A 13 24.93 -1.03 -6.99
N GLY A 14 24.11 -1.69 -6.19
CA GLY A 14 24.31 -3.09 -5.84
C GLY A 14 23.30 -3.57 -4.79
N PRO A 15 23.49 -4.79 -4.26
CA PRO A 15 22.59 -5.36 -3.27
C PRO A 15 22.55 -4.54 -1.98
N ALA A 16 21.36 -4.40 -1.41
CA ALA A 16 21.13 -3.75 -0.12
C ALA A 16 20.29 -4.65 0.78
N ILE A 17 20.62 -4.67 2.08
CA ILE A 17 19.83 -5.33 3.11
C ILE A 17 19.14 -4.23 3.90
N PHE A 18 17.81 -4.29 3.93
CA PHE A 18 16.99 -3.30 4.63
C PHE A 18 16.64 -3.79 6.03
N SER A 19 16.67 -2.87 7.00
CA SER A 19 16.04 -3.11 8.29
C SER A 19 14.51 -3.23 8.11
N PRO A 20 13.78 -3.83 9.07
CA PRO A 20 12.32 -3.91 9.00
C PRO A 20 11.64 -2.54 8.81
N ASP A 21 12.10 -1.51 9.52
CA ASP A 21 11.52 -0.17 9.44
C ASP A 21 11.78 0.50 8.09
N ALA A 22 13.00 0.35 7.55
CA ALA A 22 13.32 0.85 6.21
C ALA A 22 12.54 0.12 5.11
N THR A 23 12.31 -1.19 5.30
CA THR A 23 11.50 -2.02 4.39
C THR A 23 10.05 -1.53 4.37
N ALA A 24 9.48 -1.18 5.53
CA ALA A 24 8.11 -0.67 5.60
C ALA A 24 7.91 0.59 4.75
N VAL A 25 8.84 1.56 4.85
CA VAL A 25 8.81 2.79 4.04
C VAL A 25 9.03 2.47 2.55
N LEU A 26 9.96 1.58 2.23
CA LEU A 26 10.19 1.16 0.83
C LEU A 26 8.92 0.61 0.19
N PHE A 27 8.20 -0.29 0.88
CA PHE A 27 6.95 -0.84 0.38
C PHE A 27 5.83 0.21 0.30
N HIS A 28 5.74 1.12 1.27
CA HIS A 28 4.78 2.22 1.25
C HIS A 28 4.90 3.05 -0.03
N GLU A 29 6.11 3.46 -0.36
CA GLU A 29 6.39 4.35 -1.51
C GLU A 29 6.42 3.61 -2.84
N ALA A 30 7.16 2.50 -2.92
CA ALA A 30 7.39 1.80 -4.18
C ALA A 30 6.18 0.99 -4.64
N VAL A 31 5.33 0.54 -3.70
CA VAL A 31 4.18 -0.32 -3.99
C VAL A 31 2.88 0.31 -3.52
N GLY A 32 2.76 0.63 -2.24
CA GLY A 32 1.50 0.97 -1.59
C GLY A 32 0.73 2.09 -2.29
N HIS A 33 1.37 3.23 -2.48
CA HIS A 33 0.77 4.35 -3.20
C HIS A 33 0.38 4.03 -4.65
N ARG A 34 1.14 3.17 -5.34
CA ARG A 34 0.81 2.75 -6.71
C ARG A 34 -0.42 1.84 -6.77
N LEU A 35 -0.91 1.37 -5.62
CA LEU A 35 -2.09 0.52 -5.52
C LEU A 35 -3.32 1.26 -4.96
N GLU A 36 -3.24 2.58 -4.77
CA GLU A 36 -4.38 3.44 -4.46
C GLU A 36 -5.20 3.74 -5.74
N GLY A 37 -6.41 3.21 -5.84
CA GLY A 37 -7.26 3.23 -7.03
C GLY A 37 -7.55 4.62 -7.59
N ASP A 38 -7.72 5.63 -6.75
CA ASP A 38 -7.94 7.02 -7.20
C ASP A 38 -6.74 7.58 -7.98
N ARG A 39 -5.51 7.11 -7.71
CA ARG A 39 -4.31 7.50 -8.48
C ARG A 39 -4.26 6.86 -9.86
N LEU A 40 -4.96 5.75 -10.06
CA LEU A 40 -4.97 4.99 -11.33
C LEU A 40 -5.78 5.65 -12.43
N ARG A 41 -6.59 6.65 -12.07
CA ARG A 41 -7.43 7.43 -12.98
C ARG A 41 -6.61 8.42 -13.80
N ASN A 42 -5.48 8.90 -13.29
CA ASN A 42 -4.65 9.87 -13.98
C ASN A 42 -3.76 9.17 -15.04
N ALA A 43 -3.67 9.81 -16.20
CA ALA A 43 -3.15 9.24 -17.44
C ALA A 43 -1.67 8.83 -17.38
N ASP A 44 -0.88 9.52 -16.56
CA ASP A 44 0.57 9.59 -16.73
C ASP A 44 1.35 8.44 -16.08
N ASP A 45 0.80 7.78 -15.04
CA ASP A 45 1.46 6.65 -14.36
C ASP A 45 0.48 5.55 -13.92
N GLY A 46 -0.74 5.93 -13.55
CA GLY A 46 -1.70 5.05 -12.90
C GLY A 46 -2.19 3.88 -13.74
N ARG A 47 -2.40 4.09 -15.05
CA ARG A 47 -2.90 3.03 -15.95
C ARG A 47 -1.89 1.90 -16.19
N THR A 48 -0.62 2.09 -15.88
CA THR A 48 0.42 1.08 -16.06
C THR A 48 0.19 -0.14 -15.15
N PHE A 49 -0.23 0.07 -13.89
CA PHE A 49 -0.49 -1.00 -12.94
C PHE A 49 -1.80 -1.74 -13.21
N MET A 50 -2.82 -1.05 -13.75
CA MET A 50 -4.06 -1.71 -14.19
C MET A 50 -3.79 -2.83 -15.19
N LYS A 51 -2.85 -2.62 -16.13
CA LYS A 51 -2.44 -3.64 -17.12
C LYS A 51 -1.60 -4.79 -16.53
N LYS A 52 -1.25 -4.71 -15.24
CA LYS A 52 -0.46 -5.70 -14.50
C LYS A 52 -1.31 -6.58 -13.60
N VAL A 53 -2.62 -6.34 -13.48
CA VAL A 53 -3.51 -7.25 -12.74
C VAL A 53 -3.40 -8.65 -13.34
N GLY A 54 -3.21 -9.66 -12.48
CA GLY A 54 -2.94 -11.04 -12.86
C GLY A 54 -1.50 -11.33 -13.30
N LYS A 55 -0.60 -10.34 -13.31
CA LYS A 55 0.82 -10.50 -13.66
C LYS A 55 1.70 -10.45 -12.42
N GLN A 56 2.83 -11.14 -12.50
CA GLN A 56 3.86 -11.08 -11.47
C GLN A 56 4.58 -9.72 -11.52
N ILE A 57 4.59 -9.03 -10.39
CA ILE A 57 5.24 -7.72 -10.18
C ILE A 57 6.23 -7.71 -9.01
N LEU A 58 6.19 -8.74 -8.16
CA LEU A 58 7.15 -8.97 -7.09
C LEU A 58 7.66 -10.44 -7.13
N PRO A 59 8.77 -10.75 -6.44
CA PRO A 59 9.18 -12.13 -6.20
C PRO A 59 8.05 -13.02 -5.63
N PRO A 60 8.00 -14.31 -6.00
CA PRO A 60 6.86 -15.17 -5.69
C PRO A 60 6.75 -15.54 -4.20
N PHE A 61 7.82 -15.32 -3.44
CA PHE A 61 7.81 -15.52 -1.98
C PHE A 61 7.12 -14.37 -1.22
N LEU A 62 6.73 -13.28 -1.89
CA LEU A 62 6.13 -12.12 -1.26
C LEU A 62 4.62 -12.04 -1.49
N THR A 63 3.88 -11.78 -0.42
CA THR A 63 2.45 -11.45 -0.44
C THR A 63 2.24 -10.12 0.30
N VAL A 64 1.46 -9.22 -0.28
CA VAL A 64 1.18 -7.89 0.28
C VAL A 64 -0.31 -7.74 0.51
N VAL A 65 -0.67 -7.41 1.74
CA VAL A 65 -2.05 -7.24 2.20
C VAL A 65 -2.18 -5.87 2.86
N ASP A 66 -3.29 -5.19 2.65
CA ASP A 66 -3.70 -4.06 3.50
C ASP A 66 -4.87 -4.49 4.38
N ASN A 67 -4.76 -4.31 5.71
CA ASN A 67 -5.80 -4.71 6.66
C ASN A 67 -6.13 -3.61 7.69
N PRO A 68 -7.19 -2.82 7.45
CA PRO A 68 -7.70 -1.83 8.41
C PRO A 68 -8.27 -2.39 9.71
N ARG A 69 -8.71 -3.65 9.74
CA ARG A 69 -9.28 -4.28 10.93
C ARG A 69 -8.23 -4.84 11.89
N MET A 70 -6.96 -4.87 11.48
CA MET A 70 -5.88 -5.35 12.33
C MET A 70 -5.49 -4.28 13.36
N LYS A 71 -5.84 -4.51 14.63
CA LYS A 71 -5.51 -3.60 15.75
C LYS A 71 -4.07 -3.76 16.24
N THR A 72 -3.54 -4.97 16.16
CA THR A 72 -2.21 -5.32 16.66
C THR A 72 -1.50 -6.27 15.71
N PHE A 73 -0.18 -6.13 15.60
CA PHE A 73 0.67 -7.04 14.85
C PHE A 73 1.97 -7.29 15.63
N LYS A 74 2.27 -8.56 15.90
CA LYS A 74 3.44 -8.98 16.69
C LYS A 74 3.60 -8.19 18.01
N GLY A 75 2.49 -7.99 18.72
CA GLY A 75 2.46 -7.28 20.01
C GLY A 75 2.53 -5.75 19.94
N LYS A 76 2.61 -5.15 18.74
CA LYS A 76 2.56 -3.70 18.54
C LYS A 76 1.17 -3.26 18.11
N ALA A 77 0.68 -2.16 18.65
CA ALA A 77 -0.56 -1.52 18.18
C ALA A 77 -0.35 -0.89 16.79
N LEU A 78 -1.35 -1.01 15.93
CA LEU A 78 -1.33 -0.46 14.58
C LEU A 78 -2.17 0.82 14.51
N LEU A 79 -1.52 1.93 14.14
CA LEU A 79 -2.16 3.25 14.08
C LEU A 79 -3.10 3.42 12.89
N GLY A 80 -2.94 2.61 11.84
CA GLY A 80 -3.76 2.66 10.63
C GLY A 80 -5.12 1.98 10.77
N HIS A 81 -5.45 1.40 11.92
CA HIS A 81 -6.69 0.63 12.13
C HIS A 81 -7.96 1.49 12.12
N TYR A 82 -9.01 1.02 11.44
CA TYR A 82 -10.37 1.57 11.50
C TYR A 82 -11.43 0.54 11.05
N LEU A 83 -12.67 0.70 11.52
CA LEU A 83 -13.80 -0.18 11.16
C LEU A 83 -14.58 0.30 9.94
N TYR A 84 -14.71 1.62 9.79
CA TYR A 84 -15.38 2.27 8.67
C TYR A 84 -14.46 3.34 8.11
N ASP A 85 -14.45 3.49 6.79
CA ASP A 85 -13.73 4.56 6.11
C ASP A 85 -14.49 5.90 6.20
N ASP A 86 -13.91 6.98 5.68
CA ASP A 86 -14.49 8.32 5.75
C ASP A 86 -15.67 8.54 4.78
N GLN A 87 -16.09 7.49 4.04
CA GLN A 87 -17.32 7.45 3.26
C GLN A 87 -18.40 6.58 3.94
N GLY A 88 -18.13 6.04 5.13
CA GLY A 88 -19.04 5.17 5.87
C GLY A 88 -19.10 3.74 5.33
N GLN A 89 -18.11 3.32 4.53
CA GLN A 89 -18.01 1.94 4.07
C GLN A 89 -17.27 1.09 5.11
N GLU A 90 -17.78 -0.10 5.40
CA GLU A 90 -17.08 -1.05 6.27
C GLU A 90 -15.74 -1.45 5.63
N SER A 91 -14.65 -1.31 6.40
CA SER A 91 -13.29 -1.58 5.92
C SER A 91 -13.07 -3.07 5.71
N GLN A 92 -12.23 -3.47 4.75
CA GLN A 92 -11.99 -4.89 4.45
C GLN A 92 -10.49 -5.18 4.37
N GLU A 93 -10.08 -6.41 4.69
CA GLU A 93 -8.75 -6.87 4.32
C GLU A 93 -8.69 -7.03 2.80
N VAL A 94 -7.65 -6.48 2.17
CA VAL A 94 -7.44 -6.53 0.73
C VAL A 94 -6.10 -7.19 0.44
N VAL A 95 -6.16 -8.34 -0.24
CA VAL A 95 -4.97 -8.96 -0.83
C VAL A 95 -4.60 -8.17 -2.08
N LEU A 96 -3.57 -7.33 -1.95
CA LEU A 96 -3.08 -6.49 -3.04
C LEU A 96 -2.22 -7.32 -4.00
N ILE A 97 -1.26 -8.06 -3.45
CA ILE A 97 -0.34 -8.92 -4.21
C ILE A 97 -0.30 -10.28 -3.55
N GLU A 98 -0.51 -11.34 -4.31
CA GLU A 98 -0.48 -12.74 -3.83
C GLU A 98 0.64 -13.49 -4.53
N ARG A 99 1.63 -13.98 -3.77
CA ARG A 99 2.79 -14.70 -4.32
C ARG A 99 3.42 -13.98 -5.51
N GLY A 100 3.67 -12.69 -5.33
CA GLY A 100 4.23 -11.81 -6.34
C GLY A 100 3.27 -11.33 -7.42
N VAL A 101 2.05 -11.86 -7.52
CA VAL A 101 1.06 -11.52 -8.56
C VAL A 101 0.13 -10.42 -8.09
N LEU A 102 -0.03 -9.35 -8.87
CA LEU A 102 -0.97 -8.26 -8.57
C LEU A 102 -2.42 -8.75 -8.68
N LYS A 103 -3.20 -8.58 -7.61
CA LYS A 103 -4.58 -9.06 -7.51
C LYS A 103 -5.60 -7.93 -7.48
N SER A 104 -5.33 -6.87 -6.73
CA SER A 104 -6.32 -5.84 -6.43
C SER A 104 -5.70 -4.48 -6.11
N PHE A 105 -6.56 -3.52 -5.83
CA PHE A 105 -6.25 -2.15 -5.46
C PHE A 105 -7.04 -1.73 -4.21
N LEU A 106 -6.61 -0.64 -3.58
CA LEU A 106 -7.39 0.03 -2.53
C LEU A 106 -8.40 0.95 -3.19
N LEU A 107 -9.67 0.82 -2.82
CA LEU A 107 -10.78 1.41 -3.57
C LEU A 107 -11.63 2.29 -2.67
N SER A 108 -11.91 3.50 -3.16
CA SER A 108 -12.97 4.37 -2.65
C SER A 108 -14.26 4.14 -3.44
N ARG A 109 -15.30 4.95 -3.21
CA ARG A 109 -16.49 4.99 -4.07
C ARG A 109 -16.23 5.50 -5.49
N SER A 110 -15.06 6.08 -5.75
CA SER A 110 -14.65 6.40 -7.11
C SER A 110 -14.52 5.10 -7.92
N PRO A 111 -15.23 4.95 -9.05
CA PRO A 111 -15.20 3.73 -9.83
C PRO A 111 -13.82 3.51 -10.46
N LEU A 112 -13.36 2.28 -10.45
CA LEU A 112 -12.16 1.80 -11.15
C LEU A 112 -12.56 0.66 -12.09
N GLN A 113 -12.22 0.77 -13.38
CA GLN A 113 -12.62 -0.22 -14.39
C GLN A 113 -12.16 -1.63 -14.01
N GLY A 114 -13.07 -2.61 -14.09
CA GLY A 114 -12.77 -4.01 -13.76
C GLY A 114 -12.84 -4.34 -12.26
N PHE A 115 -13.18 -3.36 -11.41
CA PHE A 115 -13.39 -3.57 -9.97
C PHE A 115 -14.82 -3.13 -9.59
N PRO A 116 -15.57 -3.98 -8.85
CA PRO A 116 -17.02 -3.83 -8.70
C PRO A 116 -17.45 -2.73 -7.72
N GLY A 117 -16.56 -2.22 -6.86
CA GLY A 117 -16.90 -1.19 -5.87
C GLY A 117 -15.83 -0.94 -4.83
N THR A 118 -16.12 -0.05 -3.89
CA THR A 118 -15.26 0.28 -2.74
C THR A 118 -14.97 -0.96 -1.88
N ASN A 119 -13.78 -0.99 -1.29
CA ASN A 119 -13.40 -1.97 -0.26
C ASN A 119 -13.07 -1.30 1.08
N GLY A 120 -13.64 -0.11 1.29
CA GLY A 120 -13.55 0.64 2.54
C GLY A 120 -12.17 1.23 2.79
N HIS A 121 -11.56 1.83 1.76
CA HIS A 121 -10.25 2.50 1.85
C HIS A 121 -10.33 3.99 1.52
N ALA A 122 -11.51 4.60 1.50
CA ALA A 122 -11.63 6.03 1.26
C ALA A 122 -11.30 6.82 2.53
N ARG A 123 -10.14 7.49 2.56
CA ARG A 123 -9.71 8.28 3.72
C ARG A 123 -9.40 9.73 3.38
N SER A 124 -9.60 10.59 4.36
CA SER A 124 -9.36 12.03 4.32
C SER A 124 -8.60 12.52 5.55
N ASP A 125 -7.99 13.68 5.43
CA ASP A 125 -7.49 14.49 6.54
C ASP A 125 -8.60 15.33 7.22
N GLY A 126 -9.84 15.23 6.73
CA GLY A 126 -11.00 16.01 7.18
C GLY A 126 -11.18 17.35 6.46
N LEU A 127 -10.22 17.74 5.61
CA LEU A 127 -10.26 18.98 4.83
C LEU A 127 -10.60 18.74 3.37
N LYS A 128 -10.24 17.56 2.84
CA LYS A 128 -10.45 17.20 1.44
C LYS A 128 -11.47 16.08 1.29
N GLN A 129 -11.92 15.86 0.05
CA GLN A 129 -12.73 14.70 -0.27
C GLN A 129 -11.94 13.40 0.02
N PRO A 130 -12.56 12.38 0.64
CA PRO A 130 -11.93 11.09 0.84
C PRO A 130 -11.50 10.47 -0.48
N MET A 131 -10.32 9.85 -0.48
CA MET A 131 -9.75 9.13 -1.62
C MET A 131 -9.17 7.79 -1.16
N SER A 132 -8.93 6.85 -2.07
CA SER A 132 -8.32 5.57 -1.74
C SER A 132 -6.96 5.78 -1.07
N ARG A 133 -6.80 5.28 0.16
CA ARG A 133 -5.58 5.39 0.95
C ARG A 133 -5.26 4.09 1.67
N MET A 134 -3.97 3.85 1.86
CA MET A 134 -3.48 2.76 2.70
C MET A 134 -3.95 2.85 4.15
N SER A 135 -4.01 1.68 4.77
CA SER A 135 -4.17 1.52 6.21
C SER A 135 -2.93 0.84 6.79
N ASN A 136 -2.91 -0.48 6.84
CA ASN A 136 -1.88 -1.28 7.49
C ASN A 136 -1.36 -2.29 6.46
N ILE A 137 -0.30 -1.91 5.76
CA ILE A 137 0.36 -2.81 4.81
C ILE A 137 1.17 -3.85 5.57
N ILE A 138 0.86 -5.12 5.34
CA ILE A 138 1.56 -6.28 5.85
C ILE A 138 2.20 -7.03 4.68
N VAL A 139 3.51 -7.18 4.74
CA VAL A 139 4.30 -8.01 3.81
C VAL A 139 4.55 -9.35 4.47
N LYS A 140 4.12 -10.42 3.82
CA LYS A 140 4.28 -11.82 4.23
C LYS A 140 5.19 -12.56 3.26
#